data_AF-A0A855VQW7-F1
#
_entry.id   AF-A0A855VQW7-F1
#
_cell.length_a   1.000
_cell.length_b   1.000
_cell.length_c   1.000
_cell.angle_alpha   90.00
_cell.angle_beta   90.00
_cell.angle_gamma   90.00
#
_symmetry.space_group_name_H-M   'P 1'
#
loop_
_entity.id
_entity.type
_entity.pdbx_description
1 polymer ?
#
loop_
_entity_poly.entity_id
_entity_poly.type
_entity_poly.pdbx_seq_one_letter_code
_entity_poly.pdbx_strand_id
1 'polypeptide(L)'
;MNSPGDQEFLFNGTISVVIRPGTESIISIFGTSVSARQPSPINTHLVNRDITFTVLSRNKSDFYLSDMKTTAHPGDSMTETEASGLLFDMFDLENNRLTVRRYLNTFVFGDVPLPLFICVKKR
;
A
#
# COMPACT_ATOMS: atom_id res chain seq x y z
N MET A 1 -23.30 0.33 -0.82
CA MET A 1 -22.17 0.94 -0.08
C MET A 1 -21.03 0.96 -1.08
N ASN A 2 -20.65 2.13 -1.59
CA ASN A 2 -19.58 2.24 -2.59
C ASN A 2 -18.27 1.82 -1.91
N SER A 3 -17.43 1.06 -2.61
CA SER A 3 -16.08 0.77 -2.13
C SER A 3 -15.35 2.10 -1.84
N PRO A 4 -14.57 2.23 -0.75
CA PRO A 4 -13.65 3.35 -0.59
C PRO A 4 -12.67 3.48 -1.76
N GLY A 5 -12.41 2.39 -2.49
CA GLY A 5 -11.57 2.32 -3.70
C GLY A 5 -12.23 2.84 -4.98
N ASP A 6 -13.40 3.47 -4.89
CA ASP A 6 -14.08 4.09 -6.02
C ASP A 6 -13.56 5.51 -6.32
N GLN A 7 -12.42 5.88 -5.75
CA GLN A 7 -11.68 7.08 -6.13
C GLN A 7 -10.42 6.59 -6.82
N GLU A 8 -10.41 6.61 -8.17
CA GLU A 8 -9.22 6.26 -8.95
C GLU A 8 -8.07 7.20 -8.57
N PHE A 9 -7.22 6.79 -7.62
CA PHE A 9 -6.03 7.53 -7.24
C PHE A 9 -4.84 7.02 -8.03
N LEU A 10 -4.14 7.93 -8.70
CA LEU A 10 -2.86 7.67 -9.34
C LEU A 10 -1.75 7.97 -8.34
N PHE A 11 -1.03 6.95 -7.91
CA PHE A 11 0.14 7.09 -7.06
C PHE A 11 1.43 7.11 -7.89
N ASN A 12 2.29 8.10 -7.62
CA ASN A 12 3.66 8.16 -8.13
C ASN A 12 4.63 8.34 -6.97
N GLY A 13 5.55 7.39 -6.79
CA GLY A 13 6.48 7.44 -5.68
C GLY A 13 7.30 6.18 -5.50
N THR A 14 7.82 6.03 -4.29
CA THR A 14 8.59 4.88 -3.85
C THR A 14 7.81 4.14 -2.77
N ILE A 15 7.86 2.81 -2.88
CA ILE A 15 7.39 1.91 -1.82
C ILE A 15 8.55 1.04 -1.42
N SER A 16 8.84 1.02 -0.12
CA SER A 16 9.80 0.10 0.48
C SER A 16 9.04 -0.91 1.33
N VAL A 17 9.31 -2.19 1.14
CA VAL A 17 8.65 -3.27 1.90
C VAL A 17 9.71 -4.13 2.56
N VAL A 18 9.62 -4.23 3.88
CA VAL A 18 10.52 -5.02 4.72
C VAL A 18 9.68 -5.97 5.56
N ILE A 19 9.66 -7.25 5.18
CA ILE A 19 8.95 -8.29 5.90
C ILE A 19 9.97 -9.14 6.66
N ARG A 20 9.87 -9.15 8.00
CA ARG A 20 10.76 -9.86 8.91
C ARG A 20 9.95 -10.81 9.79
N PRO A 21 10.21 -12.13 9.75
CA PRO A 21 9.57 -13.07 10.66
C PRO A 21 9.93 -12.78 12.12
N GLY A 22 8.95 -12.79 13.02
CA GLY A 22 9.17 -12.68 14.47
C GLY A 22 9.56 -11.29 15.00
N THR A 23 9.63 -10.27 14.14
CA THR A 23 9.81 -8.87 14.53
C THR A 23 8.82 -7.98 13.79
N GLU A 24 8.76 -6.70 14.18
CA GLU A 24 8.00 -5.70 13.43
C GLU A 24 8.50 -5.62 11.98
N SER A 25 7.54 -5.66 11.05
CA SER A 25 7.68 -5.48 9.61
C SER A 25 7.09 -4.12 9.23
N ILE A 26 7.54 -3.57 8.10
CA ILE A 26 7.16 -2.22 7.69
C ILE A 26 6.98 -2.11 6.18
N ILE A 27 5.95 -1.36 5.78
CA ILE A 27 5.78 -0.82 4.43
C ILE A 27 5.89 0.70 4.55
N SER A 28 6.88 1.29 3.88
CA SER A 28 7.06 2.73 3.81
C SER A 28 6.64 3.25 2.44
N ILE A 29 5.83 4.30 2.43
CA ILE A 29 5.23 4.89 1.24
C ILE A 29 5.59 6.36 1.19
N PHE A 30 6.28 6.77 0.13
CA PHE A 30 6.64 8.16 -0.09
C PHE A 30 6.40 8.56 -1.54
N GLY A 31 5.58 9.57 -1.76
CA GLY A 31 5.27 10.03 -3.11
C GLY A 31 4.11 11.00 -3.17
N THR A 32 3.54 11.14 -4.36
CA THR A 32 2.36 11.97 -4.62
C THR A 32 1.21 11.10 -5.09
N SER A 33 0.03 11.33 -4.54
CA SER A 33 -1.22 10.73 -5.01
C SER A 33 -2.11 11.79 -5.64
N VAL A 34 -2.73 11.47 -6.78
CA VAL A 34 -3.60 12.37 -7.53
C VAL A 34 -4.93 11.68 -7.81
N SER A 35 -6.05 12.32 -7.46
CA SER A 35 -7.37 11.81 -7.84
C SER A 35 -7.58 11.98 -9.35
N ALA A 36 -7.77 10.87 -10.08
CA ALA A 36 -7.99 10.87 -11.53
C ALA A 36 -9.36 11.47 -11.91
N ARG A 37 -10.29 11.59 -10.96
CA ARG A 37 -11.64 12.12 -11.19
C ARG A 37 -11.73 13.65 -11.10
N GLN A 38 -10.67 14.35 -10.71
CA GLN A 38 -10.72 15.80 -10.52
C GLN A 38 -9.56 16.53 -11.22
N PRO A 39 -9.78 17.72 -11.82
CA PRO A 39 -8.75 18.44 -12.56
C PRO A 39 -7.57 18.88 -11.66
N SER A 40 -6.34 18.67 -12.15
CA SER A 40 -5.10 19.23 -11.60
C SER A 40 -5.14 20.77 -11.62
N PRO A 41 -4.68 21.49 -10.57
CA PRO A 41 -3.76 21.04 -9.50
C PRO A 41 -4.39 20.80 -8.12
N ILE A 42 -5.72 20.80 -8.00
CA ILE A 42 -6.42 20.94 -6.71
C ILE A 42 -6.30 19.69 -5.80
N ASN A 43 -5.92 18.51 -6.33
CA ASN A 43 -5.98 17.23 -5.60
C ASN A 43 -4.69 16.40 -5.69
N THR A 44 -3.54 17.07 -5.60
CA THR A 44 -2.27 16.37 -5.42
C THR A 44 -1.90 16.35 -3.94
N HIS A 45 -1.87 15.16 -3.35
CA HIS A 45 -1.47 14.97 -1.97
C HIS A 45 -0.05 14.40 -1.91
N LEU A 46 0.81 15.02 -1.11
CA LEU A 46 2.00 14.35 -0.62
C LEU A 46 1.58 13.23 0.33
N VAL A 47 2.06 12.02 0.07
CA VAL A 47 1.88 10.83 0.89
C VAL A 47 3.24 10.47 1.49
N ASN A 48 3.32 10.42 2.81
CA ASN A 48 4.51 10.05 3.56
C ASN A 48 4.10 9.25 4.79
N ARG A 49 3.99 7.92 4.64
CA ARG A 49 3.41 7.05 5.66
C ARG A 49 4.17 5.74 5.82
N ASP A 50 4.12 5.24 7.04
CA ASP A 50 4.56 3.89 7.38
C ASP A 50 3.37 3.05 7.84
N ILE A 51 3.33 1.80 7.37
CA ILE A 51 2.46 0.75 7.89
C ILE A 51 3.35 -0.24 8.61
N THR A 52 3.25 -0.31 9.94
CA THR A 52 3.94 -1.33 10.73
C THR A 52 2.99 -2.47 11.07
N PHE A 53 3.52 -3.68 11.15
CA PHE A 53 2.74 -4.89 11.48
C PHE A 53 3.66 -6.02 11.94
N THR A 54 3.09 -7.00 12.64
CA THR A 54 3.75 -8.26 12.97
C THR A 54 3.31 -9.36 12.01
N VAL A 55 4.22 -10.21 11.56
CA VAL A 55 3.88 -11.39 10.75
C VAL A 55 3.57 -12.55 11.69
N LEU A 56 2.30 -12.95 11.77
CA LEU A 56 1.84 -14.09 12.56
C LEU A 56 2.23 -15.42 11.91
N SER A 57 1.99 -15.54 10.61
CA SER A 57 2.30 -16.75 9.85
C SER A 57 2.46 -16.43 8.37
N ARG A 58 3.04 -17.39 7.64
CA ARG A 58 3.24 -17.30 6.20
C ARG A 58 2.79 -18.58 5.53
N ASN A 59 2.00 -18.44 4.47
CA ASN A 59 1.65 -19.53 3.56
C ASN A 59 2.04 -19.15 2.13
N LYS A 60 3.17 -19.69 1.64
CA LYS A 60 3.72 -19.38 0.31
C LYS A 60 3.95 -17.87 0.09
N SER A 61 3.04 -17.20 -0.61
CA SER A 61 3.11 -15.76 -0.94
C SER A 61 2.22 -14.90 -0.04
N ASP A 62 1.45 -15.53 0.84
CA ASP A 62 0.49 -14.87 1.71
C ASP A 62 1.09 -14.73 3.10
N PHE A 63 1.05 -13.50 3.63
CA PHE A 63 1.52 -13.13 4.95
C PHE A 63 0.31 -12.73 5.80
N TYR A 64 0.10 -13.41 6.92
CA TYR A 64 -0.96 -13.09 7.87
C TYR A 64 -0.41 -12.17 8.94
N LEU A 65 -1.09 -11.06 9.16
CA LEU A 65 -0.60 -9.91 9.89
C LEU A 65 -1.36 -9.73 11.21
N SER A 66 -0.70 -9.12 12.19
CA SER A 66 -1.32 -8.57 13.40
C SER A 66 -0.74 -7.20 13.72
N ASP A 67 -1.37 -6.51 14.68
CA ASP A 67 -0.86 -5.27 15.28
C ASP A 67 -0.56 -4.20 14.23
N MET A 68 -1.40 -4.14 13.19
CA MET A 68 -1.22 -3.23 12.08
C MET A 68 -1.46 -1.80 12.53
N LYS A 69 -0.50 -0.92 12.25
CA LYS A 69 -0.58 0.50 12.57
C LYS A 69 -0.11 1.33 11.39
N THR A 70 -0.90 2.33 11.03
CA THR A 70 -0.51 3.33 10.04
C THR A 70 -0.06 4.60 10.75
N THR A 71 1.09 5.14 10.37
CA THR A 71 1.64 6.38 10.91
C THR A 71 1.87 7.36 9.78
N ALA A 72 1.28 8.55 9.89
CA ALA A 72 1.56 9.66 8.99
C ALA A 72 2.77 10.46 9.48
N HIS A 73 3.66 10.82 8.56
CA HIS A 73 4.84 11.63 8.84
C HIS A 73 4.60 13.11 8.56
N PRO A 74 5.44 14.02 9.10
CA PRO A 74 5.36 15.44 8.78
C PRO A 74 5.35 15.70 7.28
N GLY A 75 4.45 16.58 6.84
CA GLY A 75 4.27 16.95 5.44
C GLY A 75 3.29 16.05 4.68
N ASP A 76 2.86 14.91 5.23
CA ASP A 76 1.72 14.17 4.67
C ASP A 76 0.49 15.09 4.65
N SER A 77 -0.16 15.15 3.49
CA SER A 77 -1.28 16.05 3.22
C SER A 77 -2.54 15.30 2.81
N MET A 78 -2.52 13.98 2.93
CA MET A 78 -3.66 13.12 2.65
C MET A 78 -4.47 12.93 3.93
N THR A 79 -5.79 12.91 3.84
CA THR A 79 -6.64 12.57 4.99
C THR A 79 -6.51 11.08 5.35
N GLU A 80 -6.90 10.69 6.57
CA GLU A 80 -6.89 9.27 6.95
C GLU A 80 -7.81 8.41 6.07
N THR A 81 -8.95 8.95 5.67
CA THR A 81 -9.91 8.27 4.78
C THR A 81 -9.32 8.04 3.39
N GLU A 82 -8.73 9.06 2.77
CA GLU A 82 -8.10 8.95 1.45
C GLU A 82 -6.91 7.97 1.50
N ALA A 83 -6.09 8.06 2.55
CA ALA A 83 -4.98 7.13 2.73
C ALA A 83 -5.47 5.70 2.91
N SER A 84 -6.54 5.47 3.68
CA SER A 84 -7.10 4.12 3.84
C SER A 84 -7.62 3.55 2.52
N GLY A 85 -8.25 4.38 1.68
CA GLY A 85 -8.66 3.99 0.32
C GLY A 85 -7.46 3.62 -0.55
N LEU A 86 -6.44 4.49 -0.59
CA LEU A 86 -5.20 4.22 -1.33
C LEU A 86 -4.52 2.91 -0.89
N LEU A 87 -4.42 2.68 0.43
CA LEU A 87 -3.81 1.47 0.97
C LEU A 87 -4.61 0.21 0.65
N PHE A 88 -5.94 0.31 0.69
CA PHE A 88 -6.83 -0.77 0.26
C PHE A 88 -6.60 -1.13 -1.21
N ASP A 89 -6.59 -0.12 -2.09
CA ASP A 89 -6.37 -0.33 -3.53
C ASP A 89 -4.99 -0.91 -3.85
N MET A 90 -3.97 -0.62 -3.04
CA MET A 90 -2.60 -1.06 -3.29
C MET A 90 -2.28 -2.44 -2.70
N PHE A 91 -2.84 -2.76 -1.53
CA PHE A 91 -2.38 -3.90 -0.74
C PHE A 91 -3.48 -4.90 -0.36
N ASP A 92 -4.76 -4.53 -0.47
CA ASP A 92 -5.91 -5.31 0.00
C ASP A 92 -5.65 -5.98 1.35
N LEU A 93 -5.50 -5.13 2.36
CA LEU A 93 -5.23 -5.55 3.74
C LEU A 93 -6.49 -6.10 4.43
N GLU A 94 -7.57 -6.38 3.67
CA GLU A 94 -8.74 -7.06 4.21
C GLU A 94 -8.34 -8.42 4.79
N ASN A 95 -8.91 -8.74 5.95
CA ASN A 95 -8.61 -9.96 6.73
C ASN A 95 -7.17 -10.04 7.26
N ASN A 96 -6.48 -8.90 7.41
CA ASN A 96 -5.10 -8.84 7.90
C ASN A 96 -4.16 -9.75 7.10
N ARG A 97 -4.32 -9.79 5.78
CA ARG A 97 -3.51 -10.59 4.89
C ARG A 97 -2.83 -9.68 3.89
N LEU A 98 -1.55 -9.93 3.63
CA LEU A 98 -0.81 -9.30 2.56
C LEU A 98 -0.28 -10.39 1.64
N THR A 99 -0.66 -10.36 0.36
CA THR A 99 -0.14 -11.28 -0.65
C THR A 99 0.95 -10.58 -1.44
N VAL A 100 2.19 -11.11 -1.40
CA VAL A 100 3.33 -10.56 -2.16
C VAL A 100 4.00 -11.66 -2.98
N ARG A 101 3.95 -11.52 -4.30
CA ARG A 101 4.67 -12.40 -5.24
C ARG A 101 5.88 -11.66 -5.80
N ARG A 102 7.07 -12.25 -5.64
CA ARG A 102 8.32 -11.71 -6.15
C ARG A 102 8.71 -12.38 -7.46
N TYR A 103 8.98 -11.57 -8.47
CA TYR A 103 9.60 -11.93 -9.73
C TYR A 103 11.01 -11.29 -9.82
N LEU A 104 11.70 -11.47 -10.94
CA LEU A 104 13.08 -10.99 -11.15
C LEU A 104 13.29 -9.52 -10.74
N ASN A 105 12.49 -8.60 -11.28
CA ASN A 105 12.55 -7.17 -10.99
C ASN A 105 11.17 -6.58 -10.60
N THR A 106 10.19 -7.43 -10.33
CA THR A 106 8.80 -7.03 -10.15
C THR A 106 8.25 -7.64 -8.87
N PHE A 107 7.50 -6.86 -8.11
CA PHE A 107 6.74 -7.31 -6.95
C PHE A 107 5.27 -7.08 -7.24
N VAL A 108 4.46 -8.11 -7.08
CA VAL A 108 3.01 -8.08 -7.31
C VAL A 108 2.32 -8.23 -5.97
N PHE A 109 1.49 -7.26 -5.64
CA PHE A 109 0.64 -7.23 -4.46
C PHE A 109 -0.80 -7.59 -4.82
N GLY A 110 -1.46 -8.36 -3.96
CA GLY A 110 -2.80 -8.89 -4.21
C GLY A 110 -2.82 -10.26 -4.89
N ASP A 111 -4.01 -10.76 -5.21
CA ASP A 111 -4.21 -12.09 -5.79
C ASP A 111 -4.01 -12.13 -7.33
N VAL A 112 -3.81 -13.33 -7.90
CA VAL A 112 -3.70 -13.56 -9.35
C VAL A 112 -4.95 -14.31 -9.78
N PRO A 113 -5.61 -13.95 -10.90
CA PRO A 113 -5.09 -13.16 -12.03
C PRO A 113 -5.29 -11.64 -11.96
N LEU A 114 -5.83 -11.10 -10.88
CA LEU A 114 -6.16 -9.67 -10.74
C LEU A 114 -5.24 -8.99 -9.71
N PRO A 115 -3.98 -8.67 -10.09
CA PRO A 115 -3.09 -7.97 -9.19
C PRO A 115 -3.64 -6.58 -8.88
N LEU A 116 -3.43 -6.13 -7.65
CA LEU A 116 -3.87 -4.82 -7.19
C LEU A 116 -2.82 -3.76 -7.47
N PHE A 117 -1.57 -4.09 -7.13
CA PHE A 117 -0.45 -3.19 -7.33
C PHE A 117 0.79 -3.95 -7.82
N ILE A 118 1.49 -3.35 -8.78
CA ILE A 118 2.70 -3.91 -9.37
C ILE A 118 3.84 -2.90 -9.19
N CYS A 119 4.81 -3.23 -8.36
CA CYS A 119 6.03 -2.47 -8.21
C CYS A 119 7.13 -3.02 -9.12
N VAL A 120 7.63 -2.20 -10.03
CA VAL A 120 8.76 -2.56 -10.91
C VAL A 120 10.01 -1.83 -10.43
N LYS A 121 11.03 -2.60 -10.04
CA LYS A 121 12.35 -2.07 -9.71
C LYS A 121 13.01 -1.59 -11.00
N LYS A 122 13.24 -0.28 -11.13
CA LYS A 122 14.05 0.30 -12.21
C LYS A 122 15.47 -0.29 -12.12
N ARG A 123 16.01 -0.70 -13.27
CA ARG A 123 17.38 -1.20 -13.40
C ARG A 123 18.37 -0.06 -13.42
#